data_AF-K1R6U0-F1
#
_entry.id   AF-K1R6U0-F1
#
_cell.length_a   1.000
_cell.length_b   1.000
_cell.length_c   1.000
_cell.angle_alpha   90.00
_cell.angle_beta   90.00
_cell.angle_gamma   90.00
#
_symmetry.space_group_name_H-M   'P 1'
#
loop_
_entity.id
_entity.type
_entity.pdbx_description
1 polymer ?
#
loop_
_entity_poly.entity_id
_entity_poly.type
_entity_poly.pdbx_seq_one_letter_code
_entity_poly.pdbx_strand_id
1 'polypeptide(L)'
;MASSTTPRALDQIVRDGLSSLVFAFGYQTGIVDAFINVRQPCTAEELSQKAGKKLRYIQEWLGCLVAAGIVTINEEGKYSLPFETNQLKLWGHISTVIPILSQIFPQLQNAVSHEGPEGDKFTILDFGCGYGRHTRAMAKQYPDSKIYAFDMDQVSIYYANKELSKDGPKNIEYLCKRGGQLPDDWSEKFDFIIINDVLHDSFEVDAILEEIKRVIKPDGFAVAFDPAVSSYHRNLINDKEA
;
A
#
# COMPACT_ATOMS: atom_id res chain seq x y z
N MET A 1 18.76 -25.01 10.06
CA MET A 1 19.55 -24.19 11.00
C MET A 1 18.58 -23.69 12.06
N ALA A 2 18.84 -23.97 13.34
CA ALA A 2 17.99 -23.49 14.42
C ALA A 2 18.00 -21.95 14.41
N SER A 3 16.84 -21.30 14.29
CA SER A 3 16.75 -19.85 14.35
C SER A 3 17.14 -19.38 15.74
N SER A 4 18.26 -18.67 15.84
CA SER A 4 18.66 -17.94 17.04
C SER A 4 17.50 -17.06 17.51
N THR A 5 17.01 -17.28 18.73
CA THR A 5 16.02 -16.42 19.39
C THR A 5 16.62 -15.14 19.96
N THR A 6 17.96 -15.02 19.95
CA THR A 6 18.66 -13.82 20.40
C THR A 6 18.59 -12.72 19.33
N PRO A 7 18.16 -11.50 19.69
CA PRO A 7 18.20 -10.36 18.78
C PRO A 7 19.63 -10.09 18.27
N ARG A 8 19.74 -9.69 17.00
CA ARG A 8 21.01 -9.20 16.44
C ARG A 8 21.40 -7.87 17.11
N ALA A 9 22.70 -7.57 17.11
CA ALA A 9 23.22 -6.31 17.64
C ALA A 9 22.70 -5.11 16.82
N LEU A 10 21.98 -4.20 17.47
CA LEU A 10 21.31 -3.07 16.83
C LEU A 10 22.30 -2.11 16.16
N ASP A 11 23.42 -1.85 16.82
CA ASP A 11 24.46 -0.97 16.31
C ASP A 11 25.11 -1.52 15.03
N GLN A 12 25.29 -2.84 14.95
CA GLN A 12 25.76 -3.50 13.72
C GLN A 12 24.75 -3.33 12.59
N ILE A 13 23.46 -3.57 12.84
CA ILE A 13 22.40 -3.41 11.84
C ILE A 13 22.39 -1.98 11.27
N VAL A 14 22.49 -0.96 12.13
CA VAL A 14 22.49 0.45 11.69
C VAL A 14 23.72 0.76 10.85
N ARG A 15 24.90 0.31 11.27
CA ARG A 15 26.16 0.48 10.51
C ARG A 15 26.11 -0.23 9.15
N ASP A 16 25.57 -1.44 9.10
CA ASP A 16 25.41 -2.21 7.86
C ASP A 16 24.45 -1.50 6.90
N GLY A 17 23.36 -0.92 7.41
CA GLY A 17 22.42 -0.12 6.63
C GLY A 17 23.07 1.10 5.99
N LEU A 18 23.86 1.86 6.77
CA LEU A 18 24.60 3.02 6.25
C LEU A 18 25.66 2.59 5.21
N SER A 19 26.37 1.49 5.46
CA SER A 19 27.36 0.94 4.52
C SER A 19 26.70 0.48 3.22
N SER A 20 25.50 -0.10 3.30
CA SER A 20 24.70 -0.49 2.13
C SER A 20 24.32 0.71 1.28
N LEU A 21 23.99 1.86 1.90
CA LEU A 21 23.69 3.10 1.18
C LEU A 21 24.92 3.63 0.43
N VAL A 22 26.10 3.61 1.05
CA VAL A 22 27.36 4.04 0.42
C VAL A 22 27.74 3.11 -0.74
N PHE A 23 27.54 1.81 -0.58
CA PHE A 23 27.74 0.83 -1.65
C PHE A 23 26.77 1.08 -2.82
N ALA A 24 25.49 1.30 -2.52
CA ALA A 24 24.46 1.63 -3.52
C ALA A 24 24.84 2.87 -4.34
N PHE A 25 25.36 3.91 -3.70
CA PHE A 25 25.85 5.11 -4.38
C PHE A 25 26.98 4.77 -5.37
N GLY A 26 27.97 3.97 -4.94
CA GLY A 26 29.05 3.53 -5.81
C GLY A 26 28.56 2.70 -6.99
N TYR A 27 27.54 1.87 -6.76
CA TYR A 27 26.91 1.06 -7.80
C TYR A 27 26.16 1.92 -8.83
N GLN A 28 25.25 2.79 -8.37
CA GLN A 28 24.45 3.68 -9.23
C GLN A 28 25.30 4.66 -10.04
N THR A 29 26.45 5.07 -9.50
CA THR A 29 27.36 5.99 -10.19
C THR A 29 28.33 5.30 -11.14
N GLY A 30 28.35 3.95 -11.17
CA GLY A 30 29.24 3.15 -12.02
C GLY A 30 30.66 2.96 -11.46
N ILE A 31 30.92 3.36 -10.21
CA ILE A 31 32.22 3.18 -9.55
C ILE A 31 32.49 1.69 -9.32
N VAL A 32 31.48 0.93 -8.88
CA VAL A 32 31.61 -0.53 -8.66
C VAL A 32 31.97 -1.25 -9.95
N ASP A 33 31.29 -0.94 -11.07
CA ASP A 33 31.62 -1.52 -12.38
C ASP A 33 33.03 -1.15 -12.82
N ALA A 34 33.46 0.10 -12.61
CA ALA A 34 34.84 0.50 -12.89
C ALA A 34 35.86 -0.28 -12.05
N PHE A 35 35.57 -0.51 -10.77
CA PHE A 35 36.44 -1.24 -9.84
C PHE A 35 36.53 -2.74 -10.16
N ILE A 36 35.43 -3.34 -10.63
CA ILE A 36 35.44 -4.71 -11.16
C ILE A 36 36.37 -4.83 -12.38
N ASN A 37 36.41 -3.80 -13.22
CA ASN A 37 37.10 -3.83 -14.52
C ASN A 37 38.48 -3.15 -14.53
N VAL A 38 38.97 -2.64 -13.39
CA VAL A 38 40.33 -2.13 -13.24
C VAL A 38 41.24 -3.27 -12.76
N ARG A 39 42.52 -3.22 -13.12
CA ARG A 39 43.51 -4.19 -12.63
C ARG A 39 43.72 -3.96 -11.13
N GLN A 40 43.42 -4.97 -10.31
CA GLN A 40 43.57 -4.91 -8.85
C GLN A 40 44.87 -5.59 -8.37
N PRO A 41 45.45 -5.17 -7.23
CA PRO A 41 45.07 -3.99 -6.43
C PRO A 41 45.40 -2.68 -7.17
N CYS A 42 44.57 -1.64 -7.03
CA CYS A 42 44.73 -0.35 -7.71
C CYS A 42 44.76 0.83 -6.73
N THR A 43 45.38 1.94 -7.15
CA THR A 43 45.31 3.22 -6.46
C THR A 43 43.95 3.90 -6.64
N ALA A 44 43.64 4.90 -5.81
CA ALA A 44 42.42 5.69 -5.98
C ALA A 44 42.45 6.50 -7.30
N GLU A 45 43.63 6.91 -7.75
CA GLU A 45 43.89 7.61 -9.01
C GLU A 45 43.55 6.74 -10.22
N GLU A 46 44.04 5.49 -10.25
CA GLU A 46 43.73 4.53 -11.33
C GLU A 46 42.22 4.24 -11.39
N LEU A 47 41.58 4.04 -10.24
CA LEU A 47 40.13 3.83 -10.19
C LEU A 47 39.36 5.08 -10.62
N SER A 48 39.79 6.26 -10.18
CA SER A 48 39.20 7.55 -10.56
C SER A 48 39.24 7.77 -12.07
N GLN A 49 40.38 7.47 -12.70
CA GLN A 49 40.52 7.52 -14.16
C GLN A 49 39.61 6.50 -14.85
N LYS A 50 39.58 5.24 -14.38
CA LYS A 50 38.73 4.18 -14.95
C LYS A 50 37.24 4.50 -14.85
N ALA A 51 36.80 5.06 -13.72
CA ALA A 51 35.40 5.38 -13.45
C ALA A 51 34.96 6.71 -14.08
N GLY A 52 35.90 7.55 -14.53
CA GLY A 52 35.62 8.91 -14.99
C GLY A 52 35.02 9.79 -13.88
N LYS A 53 35.43 9.58 -12.62
CA LYS A 53 34.92 10.32 -11.44
C LYS A 53 36.02 11.11 -10.77
N LYS A 54 35.65 12.14 -10.00
CA LYS A 54 36.58 13.00 -9.26
C LYS A 54 37.33 12.19 -8.18
N LEU A 55 38.67 12.26 -8.18
CA LEU A 55 39.54 11.54 -7.25
C LEU A 55 39.13 11.68 -5.79
N ARG A 56 38.86 12.91 -5.31
CA ARG A 56 38.47 13.13 -3.92
C ARG A 56 37.26 12.29 -3.50
N TYR A 57 36.25 12.16 -4.36
CA TYR A 57 35.05 11.38 -4.04
C TYR A 57 35.30 9.88 -4.09
N ILE A 58 36.20 9.42 -4.98
CA ILE A 58 36.65 8.02 -5.00
C ILE A 58 37.39 7.69 -3.71
N GLN A 59 38.27 8.58 -3.23
CA GLN A 59 39.00 8.40 -1.98
C GLN A 59 38.06 8.31 -0.77
N GLU A 60 37.09 9.20 -0.65
CA GLU A 60 36.08 9.15 0.44
C GLU A 60 35.26 7.86 0.37
N TRP A 61 34.78 7.50 -0.82
CA TRP A 61 33.98 6.29 -1.01
C TRP A 61 34.77 5.02 -0.65
N LEU A 62 36.02 4.91 -1.12
CA LEU A 62 36.92 3.81 -0.75
C LEU A 62 37.18 3.81 0.76
N GLY A 63 37.39 4.97 1.38
CA GLY A 63 37.58 5.09 2.82
C GLY A 63 36.40 4.51 3.62
N CYS A 64 35.17 4.85 3.23
CA CYS A 64 33.97 4.27 3.83
C CYS A 64 33.91 2.75 3.66
N LEU A 65 34.20 2.24 2.44
CA LEU A 65 34.13 0.79 2.18
C LEU A 65 35.25 0.00 2.86
N VAL A 66 36.43 0.60 3.07
CA VAL A 66 37.50 0.02 3.88
C VAL A 66 37.06 -0.06 5.34
N ALA A 67 36.52 1.04 5.90
CA ALA A 67 36.02 1.06 7.27
C ALA A 67 34.87 0.07 7.50
N ALA A 68 34.04 -0.18 6.47
CA ALA A 68 32.96 -1.16 6.50
C ALA A 68 33.41 -2.61 6.25
N GLY A 69 34.70 -2.85 5.94
CA GLY A 69 35.22 -4.18 5.63
C GLY A 69 34.79 -4.74 4.26
N ILE A 70 34.29 -3.89 3.35
CA ILE A 70 33.88 -4.26 1.99
C ILE A 70 35.06 -4.17 1.01
N VAL A 71 36.00 -3.26 1.25
CA VAL A 71 37.20 -3.07 0.43
C VAL A 71 38.43 -3.31 1.31
N THR A 72 39.47 -3.94 0.77
CA THR A 72 40.76 -4.07 1.46
C THR A 72 41.76 -3.06 0.92
N ILE A 73 42.71 -2.65 1.78
CA ILE A 73 43.82 -1.77 1.41
C ILE A 73 45.13 -2.39 1.92
N ASN A 74 46.18 -2.35 1.12
CA ASN A 74 47.51 -2.84 1.50
C ASN A 74 48.43 -1.70 2.02
N GLU A 75 49.63 -2.05 2.49
CA GLU A 75 50.63 -1.08 3.00
C GLU A 75 51.08 -0.04 1.95
N GLU A 76 50.95 -0.36 0.66
CA GLU A 76 51.25 0.55 -0.45
C GLU A 76 50.09 1.52 -0.77
N GLY A 77 48.98 1.45 -0.03
CA GLY A 77 47.80 2.28 -0.27
C GLY A 77 46.96 1.87 -1.49
N LYS A 78 47.07 0.62 -1.94
CA LYS A 78 46.28 0.08 -3.06
C LYS A 78 45.10 -0.74 -2.56
N TYR A 79 43.97 -0.60 -3.26
CA TYR A 79 42.68 -1.14 -2.89
C TYR A 79 42.33 -2.38 -3.71
N SER A 80 41.64 -3.33 -3.07
CA SER A 80 41.04 -4.50 -3.72
C SER A 80 39.59 -4.70 -3.28
N LEU A 81 38.77 -5.23 -4.19
CA LEU A 81 37.38 -5.57 -3.97
C LEU A 81 37.25 -7.11 -3.94
N PRO A 82 37.25 -7.74 -2.75
CA PRO A 82 37.42 -9.19 -2.58
C PRO A 82 36.10 -9.97 -2.77
N PHE A 83 35.32 -9.63 -3.79
CA PHE A 83 34.04 -10.27 -4.07
C PHE A 83 33.92 -10.66 -5.54
N GLU A 84 33.19 -11.74 -5.81
CA GLU A 84 32.88 -12.14 -7.17
C GLU A 84 31.95 -11.12 -7.86
N THR A 85 32.15 -10.92 -9.17
CA THR A 85 31.36 -9.99 -9.98
C THR A 85 29.86 -10.21 -9.87
N ASN A 86 29.40 -11.46 -9.81
CA ASN A 86 27.97 -11.78 -9.71
C ASN A 86 27.38 -11.32 -8.37
N GLN A 87 28.11 -11.47 -7.27
CA GLN A 87 27.69 -11.01 -5.95
C GLN A 87 27.59 -9.48 -5.94
N LEU A 88 28.62 -8.80 -6.44
CA LEU A 88 28.65 -7.33 -6.50
C LEU A 88 27.50 -6.75 -7.33
N LYS A 89 27.17 -7.37 -8.48
CA LYS A 89 26.05 -6.92 -9.32
C LYS A 89 24.71 -7.16 -8.66
N LEU A 90 24.48 -8.36 -8.11
CA LEU A 90 23.22 -8.70 -7.45
C LEU A 90 22.95 -7.79 -6.25
N TRP A 91 23.90 -7.71 -5.32
CA TRP A 91 23.76 -6.88 -4.12
C TRP A 91 23.83 -5.39 -4.43
N GLY A 92 24.56 -5.00 -5.48
CA GLY A 92 24.55 -3.65 -6.04
C GLY A 92 23.14 -3.23 -6.43
N HIS A 93 22.47 -4.00 -7.29
CA HIS A 93 21.08 -3.74 -7.67
C HIS A 93 20.14 -3.68 -6.45
N ILE A 94 20.20 -4.65 -5.54
CA ILE A 94 19.33 -4.69 -4.35
C ILE A 94 19.55 -3.44 -3.46
N SER A 95 20.80 -3.03 -3.26
CA SER A 95 21.11 -1.87 -2.42
C SER A 95 20.51 -0.55 -2.95
N THR A 96 20.21 -0.46 -4.25
CA THR A 96 19.56 0.73 -4.85
C THR A 96 18.12 0.95 -4.39
N VAL A 97 17.48 -0.05 -3.78
CA VAL A 97 16.13 0.07 -3.19
C VAL A 97 16.15 1.01 -1.97
N ILE A 98 17.26 1.07 -1.22
CA ILE A 98 17.37 1.88 0.01
C ILE A 98 17.16 3.39 -0.28
N PRO A 99 17.85 4.01 -1.26
CA PRO A 99 17.57 5.39 -1.67
C PRO A 99 16.12 5.65 -2.09
N ILE A 100 15.48 4.69 -2.77
CA ILE A 100 14.09 4.83 -3.23
C ILE A 100 13.15 4.89 -2.02
N LEU A 101 13.33 3.97 -1.06
CA LEU A 101 12.53 3.96 0.18
C LEU A 101 12.74 5.22 1.03
N SER A 102 13.91 5.85 0.92
CA SER A 102 14.20 7.10 1.62
C SER A 102 13.39 8.29 1.06
N GLN A 103 13.00 8.26 -0.21
CA GLN A 103 12.19 9.33 -0.83
C GLN A 103 10.74 9.33 -0.34
N ILE A 104 10.19 8.15 -0.01
CA ILE A 104 8.82 8.00 0.50
C ILE A 104 8.72 8.19 2.03
N PHE A 105 9.87 8.28 2.70
CA PHE A 105 9.93 8.31 4.16
C PHE A 105 9.12 9.48 4.77
N PRO A 106 9.16 10.72 4.23
CA PRO A 106 8.33 11.81 4.73
C PRO A 106 6.82 11.58 4.57
N GLN A 107 6.41 10.96 3.46
CA GLN A 107 5.00 10.62 3.21
C GLN A 107 4.53 9.54 4.17
N LEU A 108 5.36 8.52 4.40
CA LEU A 108 5.10 7.50 5.41
C LEU A 108 5.01 8.12 6.80
N GLN A 109 5.92 9.01 7.18
CA GLN A 109 5.87 9.72 8.46
C GLN A 109 4.56 10.47 8.69
N ASN A 110 4.02 11.09 7.64
CA ASN A 110 2.72 11.74 7.68
C ASN A 110 1.59 10.70 7.80
N ALA A 111 1.59 9.68 6.95
CA ALA A 111 0.55 8.64 6.89
C ALA A 111 0.45 7.80 8.18
N VAL A 112 1.56 7.56 8.89
CA VAL A 112 1.54 6.79 10.15
C VAL A 112 1.12 7.61 11.36
N SER A 113 1.03 8.94 11.24
CA SER A 113 0.60 9.78 12.36
C SER A 113 -0.87 9.56 12.65
N HIS A 114 -1.29 9.71 13.91
CA HIS A 114 -2.71 9.62 14.30
C HIS A 114 -3.59 10.63 13.55
N GLU A 115 -2.99 11.72 13.05
CA GLU A 115 -3.64 12.79 12.28
C GLU A 115 -3.32 12.67 10.77
N GLY A 116 -2.72 11.55 10.35
CA GLY A 116 -2.36 11.28 8.96
C GLY A 116 -3.59 11.02 8.08
N PRO A 117 -3.45 11.13 6.75
CA PRO A 117 -4.56 10.89 5.84
C PRO A 117 -5.06 9.43 5.91
N GLU A 118 -6.37 9.25 6.09
CA GLU A 118 -7.03 7.93 6.03
C GLU A 118 -7.20 7.42 4.58
N GLY A 119 -6.87 8.25 3.57
CA GLY A 119 -7.21 8.03 2.16
C GLY A 119 -8.47 8.83 1.81
N ASP A 120 -8.32 9.88 1.00
CA ASP A 120 -9.14 11.06 1.27
C ASP A 120 -10.51 11.11 0.58
N LYS A 121 -10.77 10.32 -0.47
CA LYS A 121 -12.03 10.45 -1.22
C LYS A 121 -12.48 9.13 -1.81
N PHE A 122 -13.59 8.62 -1.30
CA PHE A 122 -14.28 7.48 -1.86
C PHE A 122 -15.60 7.89 -2.48
N THR A 123 -15.97 7.20 -3.54
CA THR A 123 -17.34 7.14 -4.04
C THR A 123 -17.96 5.87 -3.51
N ILE A 124 -18.88 6.01 -2.55
CA ILE A 124 -19.44 4.89 -1.79
C ILE A 124 -20.91 4.68 -2.21
N LEU A 125 -21.30 3.42 -2.36
CA LEU A 125 -22.70 3.01 -2.52
C LEU A 125 -23.19 2.34 -1.23
N ASP A 126 -24.23 2.89 -0.63
CA ASP A 126 -25.01 2.25 0.45
C ASP A 126 -26.26 1.62 -0.18
N PHE A 127 -26.23 0.29 -0.31
CA PHE A 127 -27.22 -0.53 -1.01
C PHE A 127 -28.30 -0.98 -0.03
N GLY A 128 -29.54 -0.50 -0.20
CA GLY A 128 -30.64 -0.72 0.74
C GLY A 128 -30.51 0.14 2.01
N CYS A 129 -30.39 1.46 1.84
CA CYS A 129 -30.04 2.37 2.94
C CYS A 129 -31.17 2.59 3.97
N GLY A 130 -32.40 2.16 3.67
CA GLY A 130 -33.58 2.40 4.48
C GLY A 130 -33.74 3.87 4.87
N TYR A 131 -33.94 4.14 6.15
CA TYR A 131 -34.05 5.49 6.72
C TYR A 131 -32.71 6.26 6.78
N GLY A 132 -31.63 5.71 6.24
CA GLY A 132 -30.33 6.37 6.06
C GLY A 132 -29.50 6.55 7.34
N ARG A 133 -29.75 5.75 8.40
CA ARG A 133 -29.05 5.90 9.69
C ARG A 133 -27.55 5.64 9.56
N HIS A 134 -27.17 4.51 8.96
CA HIS A 134 -25.77 4.15 8.72
C HIS A 134 -25.14 5.08 7.70
N THR A 135 -25.85 5.41 6.63
CA THR A 135 -25.45 6.41 5.63
C THR A 135 -25.01 7.71 6.28
N ARG A 136 -25.83 8.27 7.21
CA ARG A 136 -25.49 9.52 7.90
C ARG A 136 -24.30 9.40 8.84
N ALA A 137 -24.09 8.24 9.47
CA ALA A 137 -22.91 8.02 10.30
C ALA A 137 -21.63 7.96 9.45
N MET A 138 -21.66 7.18 8.37
CA MET A 138 -20.58 7.07 7.39
C MET A 138 -20.24 8.42 6.77
N ALA A 139 -21.25 9.21 6.41
CA ALA A 139 -21.08 10.54 5.83
C ALA A 139 -20.38 11.55 6.75
N LYS A 140 -20.58 11.43 8.06
CA LYS A 140 -19.88 12.26 9.06
C LYS A 140 -18.42 11.85 9.23
N GLN A 141 -18.14 10.55 9.14
CA GLN A 141 -16.79 10.00 9.27
C GLN A 141 -15.94 10.29 8.02
N TYR A 142 -16.55 10.29 6.84
CA TYR A 142 -15.89 10.54 5.56
C TYR A 142 -16.44 11.80 4.87
N PRO A 143 -16.19 13.02 5.40
CA PRO A 143 -16.82 14.26 4.92
C PRO A 143 -16.45 14.63 3.48
N ASP A 144 -15.28 14.20 3.00
CA ASP A 144 -14.78 14.46 1.65
C ASP A 144 -15.17 13.38 0.62
N SER A 145 -15.76 12.28 1.09
CA SER A 145 -16.29 11.20 0.24
C SER A 145 -17.70 11.51 -0.24
N LYS A 146 -18.10 10.99 -1.41
CA LYS A 146 -19.46 11.10 -1.93
C LYS A 146 -20.19 9.78 -1.71
N ILE A 147 -21.34 9.83 -1.03
CA ILE A 147 -22.15 8.64 -0.74
C ILE A 147 -23.42 8.69 -1.56
N TYR A 148 -23.65 7.64 -2.33
CA TYR A 148 -24.93 7.37 -2.99
C TYR A 148 -25.63 6.32 -2.14
N ALA A 149 -26.86 6.60 -1.73
CA ALA A 149 -27.62 5.74 -0.85
C ALA A 149 -28.95 5.46 -1.52
N PHE A 150 -29.27 4.20 -1.77
CA PHE A 150 -30.53 3.89 -2.43
C PHE A 150 -31.33 2.88 -1.64
N ASP A 151 -32.64 2.98 -1.82
CA ASP A 151 -33.61 2.03 -1.33
C ASP A 151 -34.78 1.97 -2.32
N MET A 152 -35.49 0.85 -2.36
CA MET A 152 -36.69 0.72 -3.19
C MET A 152 -37.95 1.27 -2.49
N ASP A 153 -37.91 1.41 -1.16
CA ASP A 153 -39.00 1.99 -0.40
C ASP A 153 -38.97 3.52 -0.41
N GLN A 154 -39.95 4.09 -1.10
CA GLN A 154 -40.12 5.54 -1.21
C GLN A 154 -40.32 6.22 0.15
N VAL A 155 -40.97 5.54 1.10
CA VAL A 155 -41.22 6.10 2.44
C VAL A 155 -39.91 6.26 3.21
N SER A 156 -39.08 5.22 3.20
CA SER A 156 -37.73 5.24 3.79
C SER A 156 -36.88 6.38 3.21
N ILE A 157 -36.83 6.52 1.88
CA ILE A 157 -36.08 7.60 1.21
C ILE A 157 -36.63 8.99 1.56
N TYR A 158 -37.96 9.15 1.65
CA TYR A 158 -38.57 10.41 2.07
C TYR A 158 -38.10 10.82 3.47
N TYR A 159 -38.12 9.90 4.44
CA TYR A 159 -37.65 10.19 5.79
C TYR A 159 -36.13 10.38 5.87
N ALA A 160 -35.35 9.59 5.11
CA ALA A 160 -33.90 9.74 5.04
C ALA A 160 -33.50 11.15 4.55
N ASN A 161 -34.20 11.67 3.53
CA ASN A 161 -34.03 13.04 3.05
C ASN A 161 -34.51 14.08 4.08
N LYS A 162 -35.61 13.83 4.79
CA LYS A 162 -36.13 14.75 5.81
C LYS A 162 -35.15 14.92 6.99
N GLU A 163 -34.43 13.87 7.35
CA GLU A 163 -33.39 13.86 8.39
C GLU A 163 -32.09 14.57 7.96
N LEU A 164 -31.94 14.94 6.68
CA LEU A 164 -30.93 15.92 6.25
C LEU A 164 -31.37 17.31 6.70
N SER A 165 -31.22 17.59 7.99
CA SER A 165 -31.39 18.94 8.54
C SER A 165 -30.32 19.89 7.97
N LYS A 166 -30.45 21.21 8.20
CA LYS A 166 -29.46 22.21 7.76
C LYS A 166 -28.03 21.94 8.27
N ASP A 167 -27.90 21.18 9.37
CA ASP A 167 -26.63 20.83 10.01
C ASP A 167 -26.22 19.36 9.74
N GLY A 168 -26.92 18.67 8.85
CA GLY A 168 -26.62 17.29 8.45
C GLY A 168 -25.49 17.16 7.41
N PRO A 169 -24.99 15.94 7.16
CA PRO A 169 -23.96 15.69 6.14
C PRO A 169 -24.45 16.08 4.75
N LYS A 170 -23.62 16.81 4.00
CA LYS A 170 -23.98 17.35 2.66
C LYS A 170 -23.49 16.48 1.51
N ASN A 171 -22.80 15.39 1.83
CA ASN A 171 -22.14 14.50 0.89
C ASN A 171 -22.94 13.22 0.59
N ILE A 172 -24.23 13.20 0.94
CA ILE A 172 -25.14 12.08 0.68
C ILE A 172 -26.10 12.42 -0.46
N GLU A 173 -26.36 11.46 -1.32
CA GLU A 173 -27.40 11.50 -2.35
C GLU A 173 -28.32 10.29 -2.19
N TYR A 174 -29.57 10.54 -1.78
CA TYR A 174 -30.57 9.48 -1.63
C TYR A 174 -31.36 9.27 -2.92
N LEU A 175 -31.52 8.01 -3.32
CA LEU A 175 -32.18 7.63 -4.58
C LEU A 175 -33.23 6.54 -4.32
N CYS A 176 -34.46 6.75 -4.78
CA CYS A 176 -35.50 5.73 -4.73
C CYS A 176 -35.46 4.90 -6.02
N LYS A 177 -34.82 3.73 -5.99
CA LYS A 177 -34.64 2.86 -7.18
C LYS A 177 -34.67 1.39 -6.79
N ARG A 178 -35.01 0.55 -7.76
CA ARG A 178 -34.96 -0.91 -7.64
C ARG A 178 -33.52 -1.40 -7.80
N GLY A 179 -33.07 -2.29 -6.92
CA GLY A 179 -31.65 -2.69 -6.82
C GLY A 179 -31.07 -3.35 -8.07
N GLY A 180 -31.86 -4.15 -8.80
CA GLY A 180 -31.41 -4.80 -10.05
C GLY A 180 -31.35 -3.89 -11.28
N GLN A 181 -31.55 -2.56 -11.12
CA GLN A 181 -31.55 -1.58 -12.21
C GLN A 181 -30.88 -0.28 -11.74
N LEU A 182 -29.57 -0.34 -11.52
CA LEU A 182 -28.78 0.85 -11.21
C LEU A 182 -28.61 1.70 -12.49
N PRO A 183 -28.33 3.01 -12.37
CA PRO A 183 -28.10 3.86 -13.55
C PRO A 183 -27.03 3.31 -14.51
N ASP A 184 -27.29 3.44 -15.81
CA ASP A 184 -26.40 2.93 -16.86
C ASP A 184 -25.02 3.62 -16.85
N ASP A 185 -24.95 4.87 -16.40
CA ASP A 185 -23.74 5.69 -16.33
C ASP A 185 -22.85 5.40 -15.10
N TRP A 186 -23.17 4.37 -14.31
CA TRP A 186 -22.47 4.05 -13.06
C TRP A 186 -21.43 2.92 -13.17
N SER A 187 -21.11 2.44 -14.37
CA SER A 187 -20.07 1.42 -14.53
C SER A 187 -18.72 1.88 -13.95
N GLU A 188 -18.07 1.02 -13.17
CA GLU A 188 -16.78 1.27 -12.51
C GLU A 188 -16.72 2.60 -11.70
N LYS A 189 -17.82 2.98 -11.06
CA LYS A 189 -17.97 4.24 -10.34
C LYS A 189 -17.55 4.16 -8.88
N PHE A 190 -17.81 3.04 -8.20
CA PHE A 190 -17.73 2.96 -6.75
C PHE A 190 -16.45 2.30 -6.24
N ASP A 191 -15.84 2.93 -5.25
CA ASP A 191 -14.69 2.39 -4.50
C ASP A 191 -15.15 1.33 -3.49
N PHE A 192 -16.26 1.62 -2.81
CA PHE A 192 -16.87 0.73 -1.82
C PHE A 192 -18.37 0.60 -2.04
N ILE A 193 -18.89 -0.62 -1.92
CA ILE A 193 -20.31 -0.92 -1.94
C ILE A 193 -20.65 -1.68 -0.66
N ILE A 194 -21.57 -1.14 0.13
CA ILE A 194 -22.04 -1.75 1.37
C ILE A 194 -23.46 -2.23 1.14
N ILE A 195 -23.72 -3.51 1.46
CA ILE A 195 -25.02 -4.14 1.33
C ILE A 195 -25.33 -4.71 2.72
N ASN A 196 -26.19 -4.04 3.48
CA ASN A 196 -26.45 -4.43 4.86
C ASN A 196 -27.90 -4.82 5.06
N ASP A 197 -28.15 -6.10 5.35
CA ASP A 197 -29.46 -6.71 5.58
C ASP A 197 -30.40 -6.51 4.37
N VAL A 198 -29.93 -6.89 3.17
CA VAL A 198 -30.69 -6.69 1.92
C VAL A 198 -30.86 -7.97 1.10
N LEU A 199 -29.81 -8.77 0.94
CA LEU A 199 -29.86 -9.86 -0.05
C LEU A 199 -30.85 -10.95 0.38
N HIS A 200 -31.04 -11.17 1.69
CA HIS A 200 -31.95 -12.19 2.22
C HIS A 200 -33.43 -11.93 1.91
N ASP A 201 -33.83 -10.68 1.76
CA ASP A 201 -35.22 -10.27 1.46
C ASP A 201 -35.47 -10.08 -0.04
N SER A 202 -34.43 -10.17 -0.87
CA SER A 202 -34.53 -9.88 -2.30
C SER A 202 -34.83 -11.13 -3.14
N PHE A 203 -35.77 -10.99 -4.06
CA PHE A 203 -36.03 -12.01 -5.11
C PHE A 203 -35.11 -11.85 -6.34
N GLU A 204 -34.24 -10.85 -6.36
CA GLU A 204 -33.40 -10.46 -7.50
C GLU A 204 -31.90 -10.51 -7.19
N VAL A 205 -31.48 -11.40 -6.29
CA VAL A 205 -30.09 -11.48 -5.81
C VAL A 205 -29.08 -11.51 -6.96
N ASP A 206 -29.31 -12.35 -7.98
CA ASP A 206 -28.39 -12.46 -9.12
C ASP A 206 -28.26 -11.15 -9.89
N ALA A 207 -29.38 -10.50 -10.21
CA ALA A 207 -29.39 -9.22 -10.93
C ALA A 207 -28.73 -8.10 -10.10
N ILE A 208 -28.93 -8.12 -8.78
CA ILE A 208 -28.27 -7.20 -7.85
C ILE A 208 -26.75 -7.40 -7.88
N LEU A 209 -26.28 -8.65 -7.80
CA LEU A 209 -24.85 -8.97 -7.82
C LEU A 209 -24.20 -8.66 -9.18
N GLU A 210 -24.93 -8.84 -10.29
CA GLU A 210 -24.48 -8.40 -11.62
C GLU A 210 -24.30 -6.89 -11.69
N GLU A 211 -25.25 -6.12 -11.16
CA GLU A 211 -25.16 -4.66 -11.10
C GLU A 211 -24.02 -4.20 -10.18
N ILE A 212 -23.87 -4.80 -9.00
CA ILE A 212 -22.75 -4.51 -8.08
C ILE A 212 -21.41 -4.73 -8.79
N LYS A 213 -21.26 -5.85 -9.49
CA LYS A 213 -20.06 -6.17 -10.27
C LYS A 213 -19.82 -5.17 -11.40
N ARG A 214 -20.87 -4.65 -12.02
CA ARG A 214 -20.76 -3.64 -13.09
C ARG A 214 -20.32 -2.28 -12.55
N VAL A 215 -20.90 -1.84 -11.43
CA VAL A 215 -20.71 -0.48 -10.92
C VAL A 215 -19.50 -0.31 -10.02
N ILE A 216 -18.95 -1.40 -9.48
CA ILE A 216 -17.73 -1.37 -8.68
C ILE A 216 -16.48 -1.17 -9.56
N LYS A 217 -15.50 -0.42 -9.07
CA LYS A 217 -14.19 -0.29 -9.72
C LYS A 217 -13.44 -1.64 -9.75
N PRO A 218 -12.49 -1.84 -10.68
CA PRO A 218 -11.68 -3.05 -10.73
C PRO A 218 -10.92 -3.38 -9.43
N ASP A 219 -10.55 -2.36 -8.65
CA ASP A 219 -9.87 -2.45 -7.34
C ASP A 219 -10.79 -2.13 -6.15
N GLY A 220 -12.10 -1.95 -6.39
CA GLY A 220 -13.09 -1.65 -5.36
C GLY A 220 -13.50 -2.87 -4.56
N PHE A 221 -14.15 -2.65 -3.42
CA PHE A 221 -14.68 -3.71 -2.57
C PHE A 221 -16.19 -3.62 -2.37
N ALA A 222 -16.88 -4.74 -2.53
CA ALA A 222 -18.27 -4.90 -2.13
C ALA A 222 -18.34 -5.78 -0.89
N VAL A 223 -19.09 -5.35 0.12
CA VAL A 223 -19.27 -6.10 1.37
C VAL A 223 -20.76 -6.28 1.62
N ALA A 224 -21.17 -7.54 1.78
CA ALA A 224 -22.52 -7.90 2.16
C ALA A 224 -22.54 -8.40 3.61
N PHE A 225 -23.42 -7.83 4.42
CA PHE A 225 -23.74 -8.28 5.77
C PHE A 225 -25.18 -8.76 5.77
N ASP A 226 -25.38 -10.05 6.03
CA ASP A 226 -26.69 -10.69 6.07
C ASP A 226 -26.69 -11.78 7.17
N PRO A 227 -27.85 -12.23 7.63
CA PRO A 227 -27.95 -13.32 8.61
C PRO A 227 -27.21 -14.58 8.16
N ALA A 228 -26.39 -15.15 9.06
CA ALA A 228 -25.66 -16.39 8.82
C ALA A 228 -26.58 -17.61 8.93
N VAL A 229 -27.42 -17.84 7.92
CA VAL A 229 -28.35 -18.98 7.85
C VAL A 229 -27.92 -19.99 6.79
N SER A 230 -28.03 -21.28 7.09
CA SER A 230 -27.74 -22.34 6.13
C SER A 230 -28.90 -22.54 5.15
N SER A 231 -28.62 -22.58 3.84
CA SER A 231 -29.59 -22.99 2.82
C SER A 231 -29.99 -24.47 2.93
N TYR A 232 -29.25 -25.28 3.70
CA TYR A 232 -29.59 -26.68 3.96
C TYR A 232 -30.38 -26.78 5.26
N HIS A 233 -31.68 -27.02 5.16
CA HIS A 233 -32.57 -27.08 6.32
C HIS A 233 -32.11 -28.04 7.43
N ARG A 234 -31.40 -29.13 7.10
CA ARG A 234 -30.82 -30.06 8.10
C ARG A 234 -29.83 -29.40 9.06
N ASN A 235 -29.17 -28.33 8.64
CA ASN A 235 -28.17 -27.61 9.41
C ASN A 235 -28.81 -26.53 10.31
N LEU A 236 -30.07 -26.15 10.05
CA LEU A 236 -30.82 -25.20 10.87
C LEU A 236 -31.47 -25.85 12.10
N ILE A 237 -31.72 -27.16 12.04
CA ILE A 237 -32.39 -27.93 13.11
C ILE A 237 -31.42 -28.48 14.16
N ASN A 238 -30.11 -28.39 13.93
CA ASN A 238 -29.08 -28.93 14.79
C ASN A 238 -28.16 -27.82 15.29
N ASP A 239 -28.72 -26.78 15.90
CA ASP A 239 -27.96 -25.95 16.83
C ASP A 239 -27.46 -26.85 17.96
N LYS A 240 -26.28 -27.43 17.76
CA LYS A 240 -25.45 -27.92 18.84
C LYS A 240 -24.83 -26.66 19.45
N GLU A 241 -25.26 -26.38 20.69
CA GLU A 241 -24.85 -25.28 21.58
C GLU A 241 -25.80 -24.08 21.63
N ALA A 242 -26.93 -24.29 22.32
CA ALA A 242 -27.47 -23.33 23.28
C ALA A 242 -27.08 -23.80 24.69
#